data_AF-A0A0A2VCY0-F1
#
_entry.id   AF-A0A0A2VCY0-F1
#
_cell.length_a   1.000
_cell.length_b   1.000
_cell.length_c   1.000
_cell.angle_alpha   90.00
_cell.angle_beta   90.00
_cell.angle_gamma   90.00
#
_symmetry.space_group_name_H-M   'P 1'
#
loop_
_entity.id
_entity.type
_entity.pdbx_description
1 polymer ?
#
loop_
_entity_poly.entity_id
_entity_poly.type
_entity_poly.pdbx_seq_one_letter_code
_entity_poly.pdbx_strand_id
1 'polypeptide(L)'
;MSGVFKKLLALYSPKDGQKVPYEDFTTEILVGILAQEQGVLDDFVNNVLGIEGGGFSVQSQRRYMLEDDIDCIVDVVFLNNDTICFLENKINASEGDRQLERYKKVLSSFSSKHTYLRYCTKNYDPKEVLDINFHQFLWRDIYRFLKSYEANELIKEFLEYLRGLGMGSSADFNLQDLMTMKQMMTTMAKMDECLDSVTPIFERYFGEPYTYDQARLKEIPRNRYSIWKGDAIPGGRHNESKIIVGFEFEEVEERSPTIFVGFMCSHKHPSSEGVRSNVEAEKFDYTYEDESSWYWYEKYLADFISAEDQFEEISKWFVQYIDKVNEELEKVLYSLNVTGNSSVLPP
;
A
#
# COMPACT_ATOMS: atom_id res chain seq x y z
N MET A 1 17.25 0.08 4.61
CA MET A 1 17.33 -1.24 5.27
C MET A 1 18.05 -2.25 4.38
N SER A 2 19.05 -2.96 4.91
CA SER A 2 19.95 -3.90 4.21
C SER A 2 19.60 -5.37 4.48
N GLY A 3 19.33 -6.16 3.45
CA GLY A 3 19.20 -7.63 3.55
C GLY A 3 19.47 -8.27 2.18
N VAL A 4 20.04 -9.48 2.16
CA VAL A 4 20.49 -10.12 0.90
C VAL A 4 19.33 -10.37 -0.06
N PHE A 5 18.19 -10.85 0.45
CA PHE A 5 17.01 -11.12 -0.37
C PHE A 5 16.38 -9.85 -0.96
N LYS A 6 16.38 -8.74 -0.22
CA LYS A 6 15.94 -7.43 -0.76
C LYS A 6 16.84 -6.96 -1.90
N LYS A 7 18.17 -7.15 -1.78
CA LYS A 7 19.12 -6.81 -2.85
C LYS A 7 18.92 -7.69 -4.09
N LEU A 8 18.67 -8.99 -3.90
CA LEU A 8 18.39 -9.92 -4.99
C LEU A 8 17.07 -9.58 -5.68
N LEU A 9 16.01 -9.30 -4.92
CA LEU A 9 14.72 -8.89 -5.48
C LEU A 9 14.83 -7.57 -6.26
N ALA A 10 15.66 -6.64 -5.80
CA ALA A 10 15.92 -5.38 -6.50
C ALA A 10 16.57 -5.58 -7.89
N LEU A 11 17.17 -6.74 -8.19
CA LEU A 11 17.65 -7.06 -9.53
C LEU A 11 16.50 -7.26 -10.53
N TYR A 12 15.30 -7.58 -10.04
CA TYR A 12 14.06 -7.65 -10.82
C TYR A 12 13.35 -6.29 -10.94
N SER A 13 14.04 -5.18 -10.58
CA SER A 13 13.48 -3.83 -10.71
C SER A 13 12.92 -3.59 -12.11
N PRO A 14 11.81 -2.86 -12.24
CA PRO A 14 11.10 -2.66 -13.51
C PRO A 14 11.95 -1.83 -14.45
N LYS A 15 12.81 -2.50 -15.21
CA LYS A 15 13.14 -2.05 -16.57
C LYS A 15 11.91 -2.45 -17.38
N ASP A 16 11.16 -1.47 -17.87
CA ASP A 16 10.02 -1.66 -18.77
C ASP A 16 8.76 -2.30 -18.16
N GLY A 17 8.18 -1.69 -17.12
CA GLY A 17 6.80 -1.97 -16.69
C GLY A 17 6.52 -3.38 -16.17
N GLN A 18 7.53 -4.21 -15.95
CA GLN A 18 7.37 -5.56 -15.41
C GLN A 18 7.03 -5.53 -13.92
N LYS A 19 6.05 -6.35 -13.53
CA LYS A 19 5.63 -6.51 -12.13
C LYS A 19 6.73 -7.27 -11.37
N VAL A 20 7.13 -6.75 -10.21
CA VAL A 20 8.09 -7.43 -9.32
C VAL A 20 7.49 -8.76 -8.84
N PRO A 21 8.18 -9.91 -9.01
CA PRO A 21 7.62 -11.24 -8.74
C PRO A 21 7.71 -11.60 -7.25
N TYR A 22 7.09 -10.80 -6.38
CA TYR A 22 7.17 -10.99 -4.93
C TYR A 22 6.73 -12.39 -4.49
N GLU A 23 5.68 -12.94 -5.12
CA GLU A 23 5.09 -14.24 -4.78
C GLU A 23 6.03 -15.39 -5.08
N ASP A 24 6.46 -15.51 -6.33
CA ASP A 24 7.40 -16.55 -6.77
C ASP A 24 8.72 -16.44 -6.00
N PHE A 25 9.29 -15.24 -5.91
CA PHE A 25 10.56 -15.02 -5.23
C PHE A 25 10.51 -15.43 -3.75
N THR A 26 9.44 -15.09 -3.04
CA THR A 26 9.27 -15.48 -1.63
C THR A 26 9.07 -16.99 -1.50
N THR A 27 8.30 -17.59 -2.41
CA THR A 27 8.04 -19.04 -2.44
C THR A 27 9.33 -19.83 -2.67
N GLU A 28 10.17 -19.39 -3.62
CA GLU A 28 11.46 -20.02 -3.92
C GLU A 28 12.44 -19.96 -2.73
N ILE A 29 12.47 -18.84 -1.99
CA ILE A 29 13.30 -18.76 -0.78
C ILE A 29 12.82 -19.76 0.27
N LEU A 30 11.51 -19.83 0.52
CA LEU A 30 10.94 -20.78 1.48
C LEU A 30 11.28 -22.22 1.08
N VAL A 31 11.01 -22.59 -0.17
CA VAL A 31 11.30 -23.94 -0.69
C VAL A 31 12.80 -24.25 -0.59
N GLY A 32 13.66 -23.29 -0.93
CA GLY A 32 15.11 -23.43 -0.83
C GLY A 32 15.61 -23.63 0.61
N ILE A 33 14.99 -23.00 1.60
CA ILE A 33 15.28 -23.22 3.02
C ILE A 33 14.83 -24.61 3.45
N LEU A 34 13.57 -24.98 3.16
CA LEU A 34 13.01 -26.26 3.57
C LEU A 34 13.76 -27.43 2.92
N ALA A 35 14.18 -27.30 1.66
CA ALA A 35 14.93 -28.35 0.96
C ALA A 35 16.34 -28.61 1.52
N GLN A 36 16.92 -27.69 2.30
CA GLN A 36 18.29 -27.83 2.83
C GLN A 36 18.36 -28.64 4.13
N GLU A 37 17.30 -28.62 4.94
CA GLU A 37 17.29 -29.27 6.25
C GLU A 37 16.04 -30.12 6.44
N GLN A 38 16.18 -31.45 6.32
CA GLN A 38 15.06 -32.39 6.41
C GLN A 38 14.27 -32.24 7.72
N GLY A 39 14.94 -31.97 8.84
CA GLY A 39 14.27 -31.76 10.13
C GLY A 39 13.34 -30.55 10.10
N VAL A 40 13.81 -29.43 9.53
CA VAL A 40 12.98 -28.22 9.38
C VAL A 40 11.82 -28.46 8.43
N LEU A 41 12.04 -29.19 7.33
CA LEU A 41 10.98 -29.55 6.38
C LEU A 41 9.91 -30.43 7.01
N ASP A 42 10.30 -31.52 7.67
CA ASP A 42 9.34 -32.41 8.31
C ASP A 42 8.60 -31.65 9.42
N ASP A 43 9.30 -30.87 10.26
CA ASP A 43 8.66 -30.04 11.28
C ASP A 43 7.70 -29.00 10.69
N PHE A 44 8.02 -28.41 9.53
CA PHE A 44 7.14 -27.48 8.83
C PHE A 44 5.86 -28.17 8.36
N VAL A 45 5.98 -29.35 7.73
CA VAL A 45 4.82 -30.12 7.25
C VAL A 45 3.93 -30.55 8.42
N ASN A 46 4.52 -30.98 9.53
CA ASN A 46 3.77 -31.40 10.72
C ASN A 46 3.09 -30.20 11.42
N ASN A 47 3.82 -29.11 11.66
CA ASN A 47 3.36 -28.04 12.56
C ASN A 47 2.64 -26.89 11.84
N VAL A 48 2.99 -26.60 10.59
CA VAL A 48 2.37 -25.52 9.78
C VAL A 48 1.31 -26.10 8.86
N LEU A 49 1.60 -27.19 8.16
CA LEU A 49 0.61 -27.81 7.26
C LEU A 49 -0.36 -28.75 7.98
N GLY A 50 -0.06 -29.17 9.22
CA GLY A 50 -0.89 -30.08 9.99
C GLY A 50 -0.97 -31.47 9.37
N ILE A 51 0.13 -31.96 8.80
CA ILE A 51 0.21 -33.26 8.13
C ILE A 51 1.25 -34.11 8.86
N GLU A 52 0.78 -35.17 9.51
CA GLU A 52 1.65 -36.09 10.25
C GLU A 52 2.54 -36.90 9.29
N GLY A 53 3.83 -37.02 9.61
CA GLY A 53 4.76 -37.89 8.88
C GLY A 53 6.19 -37.36 8.86
N GLY A 54 7.03 -37.97 8.02
CA GLY A 54 8.39 -37.52 7.80
C GLY A 54 8.96 -38.03 6.47
N GLY A 55 10.20 -37.64 6.17
CA GLY A 55 10.83 -37.94 4.90
C GLY A 55 10.14 -37.25 3.73
N PHE A 56 9.60 -36.06 3.95
CA PHE A 56 9.02 -35.24 2.90
C PHE A 56 10.11 -34.69 1.98
N SER A 57 9.73 -34.48 0.72
CA SER A 57 10.47 -33.66 -0.25
C SER A 57 9.61 -32.46 -0.62
N VAL A 58 10.24 -31.34 -0.96
CA VAL A 58 9.56 -30.11 -1.35
C VAL A 58 10.06 -29.66 -2.72
N GLN A 59 9.12 -29.24 -3.58
CA GLN A 59 9.41 -28.74 -4.93
C GLN A 59 8.48 -27.56 -5.23
N SER A 60 8.99 -26.53 -5.90
CA SER A 60 8.17 -25.43 -6.39
C SER A 60 7.82 -25.58 -7.87
N GLN A 61 6.79 -24.85 -8.31
CA GLN A 61 6.44 -24.66 -9.73
C GLN A 61 6.26 -25.97 -10.52
N ARG A 62 5.66 -26.99 -9.88
CA ARG A 62 5.53 -28.32 -10.48
C ARG A 62 4.34 -28.37 -11.44
N ARG A 63 4.61 -28.69 -12.71
CA ARG A 63 3.58 -28.81 -13.75
C ARG A 63 2.95 -30.20 -13.79
N TYR A 64 1.62 -30.22 -13.90
CA TYR A 64 0.79 -31.38 -14.15
C TYR A 64 -0.11 -31.13 -15.35
N MET A 65 -0.10 -32.05 -16.31
CA MET A 65 -0.96 -31.98 -17.49
C MET A 65 -2.38 -32.39 -17.13
N LEU A 66 -3.37 -31.63 -17.62
CA LEU A 66 -4.79 -31.98 -17.53
C LEU A 66 -5.32 -32.17 -18.95
N GLU A 67 -5.93 -33.32 -19.26
CA GLU A 67 -6.35 -33.65 -20.63
C GLU A 67 -7.42 -32.68 -21.19
N ASP A 68 -8.31 -32.19 -20.32
CA ASP A 68 -9.45 -31.33 -20.68
C ASP A 68 -9.44 -29.97 -19.95
N ASP A 69 -8.27 -29.48 -19.53
CA ASP A 69 -8.13 -28.22 -18.81
C ASP A 69 -6.79 -27.56 -19.13
N ILE A 70 -6.58 -26.32 -18.67
CA ILE A 70 -5.27 -25.69 -18.73
C ILE A 70 -4.29 -26.41 -17.79
N ASP A 71 -3.03 -26.54 -18.23
CA ASP A 71 -1.96 -27.15 -17.42
C ASP A 71 -1.93 -26.55 -16.02
N CYS A 72 -1.84 -27.43 -15.04
CA CYS A 72 -1.83 -27.07 -13.63
C CYS A 72 -0.38 -26.91 -13.17
N ILE A 73 0.03 -25.69 -12.88
CA ILE A 73 1.32 -25.41 -12.23
C ILE A 73 1.05 -25.19 -10.75
N VAL A 74 1.63 -26.05 -9.91
CA VAL A 74 1.49 -26.00 -8.46
C VAL A 74 2.62 -25.20 -7.85
N ASP A 75 2.29 -24.18 -7.06
CA ASP A 75 3.30 -23.29 -6.45
C ASP A 75 4.30 -24.08 -5.61
N VAL A 76 3.83 -24.94 -4.70
CA VAL A 76 4.65 -25.82 -3.89
C VAL A 76 4.01 -27.20 -3.72
N VAL A 77 4.81 -28.25 -3.89
CA VAL A 77 4.43 -29.65 -3.67
C VAL A 77 5.28 -30.25 -2.56
N PHE A 78 4.62 -30.77 -1.54
CA PHE A 78 5.23 -31.62 -0.51
C PHE A 78 4.87 -33.08 -0.77
N LEU A 79 5.85 -33.97 -0.77
CA LEU A 79 5.65 -35.36 -1.17
C LEU A 79 6.55 -36.31 -0.37
N ASN A 80 5.96 -37.38 0.16
CA ASN A 80 6.70 -38.56 0.64
C ASN A 80 6.09 -39.84 0.00
N ASN A 81 6.35 -41.01 0.59
CA ASN A 81 5.89 -42.30 0.06
C ASN A 81 4.36 -42.46 0.01
N ASP A 82 3.63 -41.92 0.97
CA ASP A 82 2.18 -42.14 1.14
C ASP A 82 1.35 -40.87 1.05
N THR A 83 1.98 -39.69 1.02
CA THR A 83 1.30 -38.40 1.16
C THR A 83 1.76 -37.42 0.11
N ILE A 84 0.82 -36.63 -0.42
CA ILE A 84 1.05 -35.51 -1.31
C ILE A 84 0.23 -34.30 -0.84
N CYS A 85 0.88 -33.15 -0.74
CA CYS A 85 0.24 -31.89 -0.41
C CYS A 85 0.59 -30.84 -1.44
N PHE A 86 -0.43 -30.17 -1.98
CA PHE A 86 -0.26 -28.96 -2.77
C PHE A 86 -0.47 -27.75 -1.89
N LEU A 87 0.42 -26.78 -2.02
CA LEU A 87 0.33 -25.49 -1.37
C LEU A 87 0.28 -24.42 -2.45
N GLU A 88 -0.76 -23.60 -2.38
CA GLU A 88 -0.95 -22.38 -3.15
C GLU A 88 -0.59 -21.18 -2.26
N ASN A 89 0.26 -20.26 -2.74
CA ASN A 89 0.72 -19.11 -1.98
C ASN A 89 0.24 -17.79 -2.63
N LYS A 90 -0.22 -16.84 -1.81
CA LYS A 90 -0.57 -15.47 -2.25
C LYS A 90 0.01 -14.40 -1.34
N ILE A 91 0.64 -13.39 -1.94
CA ILE A 91 1.15 -12.23 -1.20
C ILE A 91 0.34 -10.97 -1.48
N ASN A 92 0.20 -10.57 -2.75
CA ASN A 92 -0.50 -9.33 -3.14
C ASN A 92 -1.46 -9.55 -4.32
N ALA A 93 -1.72 -10.80 -4.70
CA ALA A 93 -2.61 -11.16 -5.79
C ALA A 93 -3.84 -11.87 -5.25
N SER A 94 -4.97 -11.69 -5.94
CA SER A 94 -6.10 -12.60 -5.82
C SER A 94 -5.74 -13.95 -6.42
N GLU A 95 -6.45 -14.99 -6.01
CA GLU A 95 -6.41 -16.31 -6.65
C GLU A 95 -6.60 -16.19 -8.17
N GLY A 96 -5.85 -16.98 -8.95
CA GLY A 96 -6.11 -17.14 -10.38
C GLY A 96 -7.43 -17.87 -10.61
N ASP A 97 -8.08 -17.61 -11.74
CA ASP A 97 -9.37 -18.23 -12.06
C ASP A 97 -9.29 -19.77 -11.91
N ARG A 98 -10.15 -20.34 -11.06
CA ARG A 98 -10.30 -21.79 -10.79
C ARG A 98 -9.02 -22.53 -10.38
N GLN A 99 -8.04 -21.85 -9.80
CA GLN A 99 -6.74 -22.45 -9.47
C GLN A 99 -6.86 -23.60 -8.46
N LEU A 100 -7.57 -23.39 -7.35
CA LEU A 100 -7.77 -24.44 -6.35
C LEU A 100 -8.59 -25.63 -6.89
N GLU A 101 -9.52 -25.39 -7.81
CA GLU A 101 -10.27 -26.47 -8.48
C GLU A 101 -9.36 -27.36 -9.33
N ARG A 102 -8.42 -26.77 -10.09
CA ARG A 102 -7.45 -27.54 -10.88
C ARG A 102 -6.54 -28.36 -9.97
N TYR A 103 -6.13 -27.81 -8.84
CA TYR A 103 -5.28 -28.50 -7.88
C TYR A 103 -6.01 -29.73 -7.32
N LYS A 104 -7.30 -29.60 -6.97
CA LYS A 104 -8.15 -30.74 -6.58
C LYS A 104 -8.23 -31.81 -7.65
N LYS A 105 -8.46 -31.43 -8.92
CA LYS A 105 -8.52 -32.38 -10.04
C LYS A 105 -7.23 -33.19 -10.14
N VAL A 106 -6.09 -32.53 -10.09
CA VAL A 106 -4.78 -33.21 -10.12
C VAL A 106 -4.61 -34.11 -8.90
N LEU A 107 -4.91 -33.63 -7.69
CA LEU A 107 -4.79 -34.43 -6.47
C LEU A 107 -5.67 -35.69 -6.51
N SER A 108 -6.85 -35.63 -7.13
CA SER A 108 -7.74 -36.79 -7.28
C SER A 108 -7.15 -37.94 -8.11
N SER A 109 -6.14 -37.66 -8.95
CA SER A 109 -5.42 -38.68 -9.71
C SER A 109 -4.43 -39.51 -8.87
N PHE A 110 -4.07 -39.05 -7.66
CA PHE A 110 -3.15 -39.72 -6.74
C PHE A 110 -3.90 -40.67 -5.78
N SER A 111 -4.65 -41.62 -6.31
CA SER A 111 -5.52 -42.52 -5.54
C SER A 111 -4.81 -43.42 -4.51
N SER A 112 -3.50 -43.60 -4.63
CA SER A 112 -2.68 -44.38 -3.70
C SER A 112 -2.05 -43.56 -2.56
N LYS A 113 -2.31 -42.25 -2.50
CA LYS A 113 -1.74 -41.34 -1.49
C LYS A 113 -2.83 -40.60 -0.71
N HIS A 114 -2.49 -40.19 0.51
CA HIS A 114 -3.23 -39.18 1.24
C HIS A 114 -2.99 -37.81 0.58
N THR A 115 -4.08 -37.12 0.22
CA THR A 115 -4.03 -35.88 -0.55
C THR A 115 -4.47 -34.69 0.31
N TYR A 116 -3.68 -33.63 0.24
CA TYR A 116 -3.90 -32.41 1.00
C TYR A 116 -3.80 -31.19 0.09
N LEU A 117 -4.65 -30.20 0.35
CA LEU A 117 -4.59 -28.90 -0.28
C LEU A 117 -4.43 -27.84 0.79
N ARG A 118 -3.49 -26.92 0.57
CA ARG A 118 -3.15 -25.85 1.50
C ARG A 118 -3.15 -24.52 0.78
N TYR A 119 -3.52 -23.48 1.50
CA TYR A 119 -3.57 -22.12 0.98
C TYR A 119 -2.91 -21.18 1.98
N CYS A 120 -1.87 -20.46 1.54
CA CYS A 120 -1.16 -19.51 2.38
C CYS A 120 -1.32 -18.10 1.82
N THR A 121 -1.87 -17.18 2.62
CA THR A 121 -2.07 -15.80 2.20
C THR A 121 -1.35 -14.81 3.11
N LYS A 122 -0.97 -13.65 2.58
CA LYS A 122 -0.42 -12.56 3.41
C LYS A 122 -1.51 -11.95 4.30
N ASN A 123 -2.66 -11.64 3.69
CA ASN A 123 -3.81 -11.05 4.36
C ASN A 123 -4.91 -12.09 4.53
N TYR A 124 -5.86 -11.82 5.43
CA TYR A 124 -7.01 -12.69 5.64
C TYR A 124 -7.89 -12.74 4.38
N ASP A 125 -7.97 -13.91 3.74
CA ASP A 125 -8.76 -14.18 2.53
C ASP A 125 -9.39 -15.59 2.65
N PRO A 126 -10.42 -15.77 3.49
CA PRO A 126 -10.92 -17.09 3.84
C PRO A 126 -11.52 -17.82 2.63
N LYS A 127 -11.12 -19.08 2.43
CA LYS A 127 -11.66 -19.97 1.39
C LYS A 127 -12.45 -21.12 2.00
N GLU A 128 -13.56 -21.44 1.36
CA GLU A 128 -14.31 -22.68 1.62
C GLU A 128 -14.07 -23.66 0.48
N VAL A 129 -13.26 -24.69 0.74
CA VAL A 129 -12.94 -25.73 -0.24
C VAL A 129 -13.41 -27.07 0.31
N LEU A 130 -14.39 -27.67 -0.37
CA LEU A 130 -15.00 -28.95 0.00
C LEU A 130 -14.30 -30.14 -0.68
N ASP A 131 -14.62 -31.35 -0.25
CA ASP A 131 -14.21 -32.63 -0.87
C ASP A 131 -12.70 -32.88 -0.95
N ILE A 132 -11.92 -32.23 -0.10
CA ILE A 132 -10.48 -32.46 0.07
C ILE A 132 -10.07 -32.04 1.48
N ASN A 133 -8.96 -32.60 2.01
CA ASN A 133 -8.39 -32.09 3.25
C ASN A 133 -7.78 -30.72 2.98
N PHE A 134 -8.55 -29.67 3.25
CA PHE A 134 -8.17 -28.27 3.04
C PHE A 134 -7.82 -27.59 4.36
N HIS A 135 -6.74 -26.82 4.36
CA HIS A 135 -6.41 -25.92 5.47
C HIS A 135 -5.76 -24.64 4.93
N GLN A 136 -6.17 -23.51 5.49
CA GLN A 136 -5.63 -22.19 5.18
C GLN A 136 -4.89 -21.63 6.38
N PHE A 137 -3.76 -21.00 6.10
CA PHE A 137 -2.94 -20.30 7.09
C PHE A 137 -2.34 -19.02 6.48
N LEU A 138 -1.61 -18.24 7.28
CA LEU A 138 -1.01 -17.00 6.84
C LEU A 138 0.51 -17.10 6.74
N TRP A 139 1.12 -16.24 5.93
CA TRP A 139 2.58 -16.09 5.92
C TRP A 139 3.16 -15.73 7.30
N ARG A 140 2.36 -15.11 8.18
CA ARG A 140 2.72 -14.88 9.58
C ARG A 140 2.92 -16.18 10.36
N ASP A 141 2.19 -17.24 10.02
CA ASP A 141 2.33 -18.53 10.69
C ASP A 141 3.64 -19.22 10.26
N ILE A 142 4.02 -19.09 8.98
CA ILE A 142 5.36 -19.47 8.49
C ILE A 142 6.44 -18.69 9.24
N TYR A 143 6.28 -17.37 9.38
CA TYR A 143 7.23 -16.54 10.13
C TYR A 143 7.40 -17.00 11.58
N ARG A 144 6.29 -17.24 12.28
CA ARG A 144 6.29 -17.72 13.68
C ARG A 144 6.95 -19.08 13.80
N PHE A 145 6.73 -19.98 12.85
CA PHE A 145 7.42 -21.27 12.79
C PHE A 145 8.93 -21.08 12.60
N LEU A 146 9.35 -20.34 11.58
CA LEU A 146 10.77 -20.16 11.27
C LEU A 146 11.55 -19.43 12.39
N LYS A 147 10.87 -18.68 13.25
CA LYS A 147 11.47 -18.03 14.41
C LYS A 147 12.16 -19.00 15.38
N SER A 148 11.69 -20.24 15.52
CA SER A 148 12.39 -21.24 16.35
C SER A 148 13.71 -21.72 15.74
N TYR A 149 13.97 -21.40 14.47
CA TYR A 149 15.18 -21.77 13.73
C TYR A 149 16.03 -20.53 13.36
N GLU A 150 15.83 -19.39 14.03
CA GLU A 150 16.53 -18.11 13.76
C GLU A 150 18.06 -18.17 13.97
N ALA A 151 18.57 -19.23 14.61
CA ALA A 151 20.00 -19.47 14.71
C ALA A 151 20.66 -19.78 13.34
N ASN A 152 19.89 -20.22 12.34
CA ASN A 152 20.36 -20.38 10.96
C ASN A 152 20.35 -19.00 10.27
N GLU A 153 21.51 -18.54 9.80
CA GLU A 153 21.65 -17.19 9.19
C GLU A 153 20.80 -17.01 7.93
N LEU A 154 20.58 -18.05 7.13
CA LEU A 154 19.70 -17.97 5.95
C LEU A 154 18.24 -17.77 6.36
N ILE A 155 17.79 -18.49 7.40
CA ILE A 155 16.45 -18.36 7.97
C ILE A 155 16.28 -16.97 8.58
N LYS A 156 17.28 -16.47 9.31
CA LYS A 156 17.28 -15.12 9.89
C LYS A 156 17.15 -14.03 8.82
N GLU A 157 17.93 -14.12 7.74
CA GLU A 157 17.79 -13.19 6.60
C GLU A 157 16.40 -13.27 5.96
N PHE A 158 15.81 -14.47 5.88
CA PHE A 158 14.46 -14.63 5.34
C PHE A 158 13.39 -14.04 6.28
N LEU A 159 13.54 -14.18 7.59
CA LEU A 159 12.68 -13.53 8.58
C LEU A 159 12.72 -11.99 8.43
N GLU A 160 13.90 -11.40 8.26
CA GLU A 160 14.02 -9.95 8.02
C GLU A 160 13.36 -9.53 6.69
N TYR A 161 13.48 -10.35 5.66
CA TYR A 161 12.78 -10.15 4.39
C TYR A 161 11.24 -10.19 4.56
N LEU A 162 10.70 -11.24 5.21
CA LEU A 162 9.28 -11.37 5.51
C LEU A 162 8.75 -10.20 6.35
N ARG A 163 9.51 -9.75 7.35
CA ARG A 163 9.17 -8.55 8.15
C ARG A 163 9.06 -7.32 7.28
N GLY A 164 10.01 -7.12 6.37
CA GLY A 164 10.00 -6.03 5.39
C GLY A 164 8.78 -6.01 4.47
N LEU A 165 8.14 -7.16 4.24
CA LEU A 165 6.91 -7.28 3.46
C LEU A 165 5.63 -7.23 4.31
N GLY A 166 5.74 -6.98 5.62
CA GLY A 166 4.62 -6.98 6.55
C GLY A 166 4.08 -8.38 6.87
N MET A 167 4.83 -9.44 6.53
CA MET A 167 4.46 -10.84 6.82
C MET A 167 5.03 -11.34 8.14
N GLY A 168 5.93 -10.58 8.76
CA GLY A 168 6.56 -10.98 10.02
C GLY A 168 5.63 -10.85 11.24
N SER A 169 4.77 -9.83 11.24
CA SER A 169 3.80 -9.59 12.31
C SER A 169 3.21 -8.18 12.12
N SER A 170 1.89 -8.05 12.13
CA SER A 170 1.32 -7.22 13.18
C SER A 170 1.44 -8.05 14.46
N ALA A 171 2.18 -7.57 15.44
CA ALA A 171 2.21 -8.21 16.74
C ALA A 171 0.78 -8.24 17.30
N ASP A 172 0.52 -9.08 18.30
CA ASP A 172 -0.64 -8.80 19.16
C ASP A 172 -0.51 -7.35 19.66
N PHE A 173 -1.64 -6.66 19.80
CA PHE A 173 -1.63 -5.30 20.34
C PHE A 173 -0.85 -5.27 21.65
N ASN A 174 0.20 -4.46 21.70
CA ASN A 174 0.97 -4.23 22.90
C ASN A 174 0.50 -2.93 23.59
N LEU A 175 1.01 -2.66 24.78
CA LEU A 175 0.61 -1.48 25.55
C LEU A 175 0.93 -0.16 24.82
N GLN A 176 2.06 -0.09 24.09
CA GLN A 176 2.41 1.07 23.30
C GLN A 176 1.39 1.32 22.19
N ASP A 177 0.90 0.27 21.53
CA ASP A 177 -0.14 0.39 20.50
C ASP A 177 -1.42 0.99 21.11
N LEU A 178 -1.83 0.51 22.28
CA LEU A 178 -3.00 1.04 23.00
C LEU A 178 -2.82 2.51 23.41
N MET A 179 -1.61 2.88 23.85
CA MET A 179 -1.28 4.28 24.17
C MET A 179 -1.30 5.15 22.91
N THR A 180 -0.74 4.68 21.79
CA THR A 180 -0.75 5.37 20.51
C THR A 180 -2.18 5.58 20.00
N MET A 181 -3.06 4.57 20.10
CA MET A 181 -4.48 4.70 19.75
C MET A 181 -5.16 5.81 20.56
N LYS A 182 -4.90 5.89 21.87
CA LYS A 182 -5.44 6.96 22.73
C LYS A 182 -4.89 8.34 22.33
N GLN A 183 -3.59 8.42 22.06
CA GLN A 183 -2.94 9.68 21.69
C GLN A 183 -3.38 10.18 20.32
N MET A 184 -3.66 9.28 19.37
CA MET A 184 -4.11 9.60 18.02
C MET A 184 -5.33 10.53 18.03
N MET A 185 -6.34 10.23 18.86
CA MET A 185 -7.53 11.07 18.97
C MET A 185 -7.23 12.48 19.49
N THR A 186 -6.29 12.60 20.44
CA THR A 186 -5.88 13.92 20.96
C THR A 186 -5.09 14.70 19.92
N THR A 187 -4.24 14.03 19.15
CA THR A 187 -3.51 14.64 18.03
C THR A 187 -4.46 15.10 16.92
N MET A 188 -5.46 14.29 16.58
CA MET A 188 -6.50 14.66 15.61
C MET A 188 -7.30 15.89 16.04
N ALA A 189 -7.70 15.99 17.30
CA ALA A 189 -8.41 17.16 17.81
C ALA A 189 -7.59 18.47 17.65
N LYS A 190 -6.26 18.41 17.82
CA LYS A 190 -5.38 19.57 17.58
C LYS A 190 -5.33 19.95 16.10
N MET A 191 -5.25 18.95 15.22
CA MET A 191 -5.27 19.18 13.77
C MET A 191 -6.62 19.75 13.32
N ASP A 192 -7.73 19.27 13.89
CA ASP A 192 -9.07 19.81 13.66
C ASP A 192 -9.13 21.29 14.04
N GLU A 193 -8.66 21.64 15.24
CA GLU A 193 -8.64 23.03 15.71
C GLU A 193 -7.86 23.94 14.73
N CYS A 194 -6.69 23.49 14.25
CA CYS A 194 -5.89 24.27 13.29
C CYS A 194 -6.64 24.46 11.97
N LEU A 195 -7.22 23.40 11.43
CA LEU A 195 -7.97 23.43 10.16
C LEU A 195 -9.26 24.25 10.27
N ASP A 196 -9.97 24.15 11.39
CA ASP A 196 -11.20 24.89 11.65
C ASP A 196 -10.90 26.39 11.76
N SER A 197 -9.76 26.78 12.32
CA SER A 197 -9.35 28.19 12.41
C SER A 197 -9.14 28.87 11.06
N VAL A 198 -8.75 28.11 10.03
CA VAL A 198 -8.49 28.63 8.68
C VAL A 198 -9.62 28.34 7.69
N THR A 199 -10.61 27.55 8.10
CA THR A 199 -11.78 27.22 7.28
C THR A 199 -12.53 28.46 6.78
N PRO A 200 -12.77 29.53 7.58
CA PRO A 200 -13.43 30.74 7.07
C PRO A 200 -12.70 31.43 5.92
N ILE A 201 -11.36 31.44 5.95
CA ILE A 201 -10.53 32.02 4.88
C ILE A 201 -10.52 31.10 3.66
N PHE A 202 -10.41 29.79 3.88
CA PHE A 202 -10.54 28.79 2.83
C PHE A 202 -11.88 28.92 2.10
N GLU A 203 -12.99 29.01 2.84
CA GLU A 203 -14.34 29.17 2.30
C GLU A 203 -14.52 30.49 1.55
N ARG A 204 -13.89 31.56 2.02
CA ARG A 204 -13.94 32.85 1.35
C ARG A 204 -13.34 32.79 -0.06
N TYR A 205 -12.22 32.11 -0.25
CA TYR A 205 -11.55 32.04 -1.55
C TYR A 205 -12.08 30.93 -2.43
N PHE A 206 -12.28 29.75 -1.86
CA PHE A 206 -12.53 28.54 -2.62
C PHE A 206 -13.96 28.04 -2.45
N GLY A 207 -14.69 28.48 -1.42
CA GLY A 207 -16.02 27.99 -1.03
C GLY A 207 -15.96 26.79 -0.09
N GLU A 208 -17.13 26.23 0.22
CA GLU A 208 -17.26 25.15 1.22
C GLU A 208 -16.34 23.95 0.89
N PRO A 209 -15.54 23.46 1.86
CA PRO A 209 -14.72 22.27 1.69
C PRO A 209 -15.59 21.01 1.55
N TYR A 210 -15.01 19.91 1.13
CA TYR A 210 -15.69 18.63 1.08
C TYR A 210 -16.05 18.14 2.50
N THR A 211 -17.33 18.02 2.81
CA THR A 211 -17.85 17.72 4.16
C THR A 211 -18.43 16.30 4.34
N TYR A 212 -18.44 15.46 3.30
CA TYR A 212 -19.14 14.17 3.35
C TYR A 212 -18.37 13.07 4.09
N ASP A 213 -19.05 12.38 5.03
CA ASP A 213 -18.60 11.20 5.78
C ASP A 213 -17.14 11.27 6.26
N GLN A 214 -16.89 11.95 7.38
CA GLN A 214 -15.56 12.00 7.99
C GLN A 214 -14.45 12.36 6.98
N ALA A 215 -14.70 13.41 6.17
CA ALA A 215 -13.88 13.78 5.02
C ALA A 215 -12.37 13.78 5.29
N ARG A 216 -11.94 14.29 6.45
CA ARG A 216 -10.53 14.33 6.87
C ARG A 216 -9.94 12.93 7.11
N LEU A 217 -10.73 12.00 7.67
CA LEU A 217 -10.30 10.62 7.95
C LEU A 217 -10.10 9.78 6.68
N LYS A 218 -10.81 10.10 5.59
CA LYS A 218 -10.64 9.41 4.30
C LYS A 218 -9.28 9.62 3.66
N GLU A 219 -8.55 10.67 4.06
CA GLU A 219 -7.22 10.96 3.54
C GLU A 219 -6.11 10.28 4.36
N ILE A 220 -6.42 9.66 5.51
CA ILE A 220 -5.43 8.94 6.35
C ILE A 220 -4.71 7.81 5.59
N PRO A 221 -5.39 6.96 4.78
CA PRO A 221 -4.70 5.95 3.98
C PRO A 221 -3.71 6.53 2.95
N ARG A 222 -3.78 7.84 2.68
CA ARG A 222 -2.86 8.59 1.82
C ARG A 222 -1.86 9.41 2.64
N ASN A 223 -1.66 9.05 3.91
CA ASN A 223 -0.79 9.75 4.86
C ASN A 223 -1.15 11.23 5.06
N ARG A 224 -2.42 11.62 4.94
CA ARG A 224 -2.86 13.01 5.04
C ARG A 224 -4.03 13.22 5.99
N TYR A 225 -4.11 14.42 6.55
CA TYR A 225 -5.27 14.90 7.30
C TYR A 225 -5.55 16.34 6.93
N SER A 226 -6.61 16.59 6.15
CA SER A 226 -6.76 17.87 5.44
C SER A 226 -8.21 18.25 5.17
N ILE A 227 -8.46 19.55 5.06
CA ILE A 227 -9.61 20.07 4.32
C ILE A 227 -9.23 20.22 2.85
N TRP A 228 -10.20 20.01 1.97
CA TRP A 228 -9.97 20.15 0.55
C TRP A 228 -11.24 20.46 -0.21
N LYS A 229 -11.09 20.96 -1.42
CA LYS A 229 -12.18 21.22 -2.35
C LYS A 229 -11.79 20.79 -3.76
N GLY A 230 -12.67 20.03 -4.41
CA GLY A 230 -12.57 19.70 -5.83
C GLY A 230 -13.09 20.83 -6.72
N ASP A 231 -12.88 20.72 -8.02
CA ASP A 231 -13.25 21.73 -9.02
C ASP A 231 -12.61 23.10 -8.73
N ALA A 232 -11.37 23.11 -8.24
CA ALA A 232 -10.56 24.31 -8.05
C ALA A 232 -10.42 25.13 -9.34
N ILE A 233 -10.40 24.44 -10.47
CA ILE A 233 -10.46 24.96 -11.83
C ILE A 233 -11.68 24.32 -12.50
N PRO A 234 -12.61 25.10 -13.08
CA PRO A 234 -13.79 24.54 -13.74
C PRO A 234 -13.42 23.66 -14.94
N GLY A 235 -13.81 22.39 -14.90
CA GLY A 235 -13.56 21.43 -15.98
C GLY A 235 -14.67 20.43 -16.25
N GLY A 236 -15.65 20.28 -15.35
CA GLY A 236 -16.72 19.27 -15.47
C GLY A 236 -16.30 17.88 -14.97
N ARG A 237 -17.23 16.91 -15.07
CA ARG A 237 -17.00 15.55 -14.54
C ARG A 237 -15.80 14.88 -15.21
N HIS A 238 -14.94 14.27 -14.39
CA HIS A 238 -13.69 13.57 -14.77
C HIS A 238 -12.46 14.45 -15.03
N ASN A 239 -12.60 15.78 -14.88
CA ASN A 239 -11.49 16.72 -15.00
C ASN A 239 -11.10 17.21 -13.60
N GLU A 240 -10.31 16.40 -12.91
CA GLU A 240 -10.00 16.63 -11.51
C GLU A 240 -9.04 17.82 -11.33
N SER A 241 -9.48 18.80 -10.54
CA SER A 241 -8.66 19.84 -9.96
C SER A 241 -9.04 19.97 -8.48
N LYS A 242 -8.06 20.21 -7.60
CA LYS A 242 -8.29 20.19 -6.15
C LYS A 242 -7.40 21.20 -5.46
N ILE A 243 -7.93 21.92 -4.47
CA ILE A 243 -7.15 22.69 -3.48
C ILE A 243 -7.20 21.95 -2.16
N ILE A 244 -6.10 21.94 -1.43
CA ILE A 244 -5.93 21.15 -0.23
C ILE A 244 -5.08 21.91 0.80
N VAL A 245 -5.48 21.82 2.06
CA VAL A 245 -4.79 22.40 3.22
C VAL A 245 -4.80 21.36 4.34
N GLY A 246 -3.64 21.03 4.90
CA GLY A 246 -3.60 20.10 6.01
C GLY A 246 -2.22 19.64 6.45
N PHE A 247 -2.20 18.41 6.96
CA PHE A 247 -1.04 17.75 7.53
C PHE A 247 -0.67 16.53 6.70
N GLU A 248 0.61 16.31 6.46
CA GLU A 248 1.15 15.13 5.79
C GLU A 248 2.10 14.38 6.72
N PHE A 249 1.94 13.05 6.77
CA PHE A 249 2.64 12.16 7.68
C PHE A 249 3.69 11.30 6.97
N GLU A 250 3.80 11.40 5.64
CA GLU A 250 4.69 10.55 4.87
C GLU A 250 6.16 10.82 5.26
N GLU A 251 6.88 9.76 5.66
CA GLU A 251 8.30 9.85 6.00
C GLU A 251 9.13 9.93 4.72
N VAL A 252 9.33 11.15 4.21
CA VAL A 252 10.38 11.44 3.22
C VAL A 252 11.60 11.98 3.96
N GLU A 253 12.73 11.29 3.84
CA GLU A 253 14.06 11.77 4.30
C GLU A 253 14.13 12.25 5.77
N GLU A 254 13.46 11.54 6.70
CA GLU A 254 13.43 11.85 8.16
C GLU A 254 12.74 13.18 8.53
N ARG A 255 12.03 13.81 7.60
CA ARG A 255 11.39 15.11 7.81
C ARG A 255 9.87 15.05 7.67
N SER A 256 9.25 14.46 8.68
CA SER A 256 7.79 14.34 8.86
C SER A 256 7.47 14.46 10.36
N PRO A 257 6.29 14.99 10.75
CA PRO A 257 5.18 15.45 9.91
C PRO A 257 5.31 16.92 9.43
N THR A 258 4.64 17.25 8.33
CA THR A 258 4.58 18.59 7.74
C THR A 258 3.15 19.15 7.76
N ILE A 259 3.05 20.48 7.71
CA ILE A 259 1.84 21.19 7.28
C ILE A 259 2.02 21.61 5.81
N PHE A 260 0.93 21.61 5.04
CA PHE A 260 0.97 21.94 3.62
C PHE A 260 -0.27 22.71 3.14
N VAL A 261 -0.07 23.52 2.10
CA VAL A 261 -1.13 24.20 1.33
C VAL A 261 -0.79 24.08 -0.14
N GLY A 262 -1.71 23.59 -0.96
CA GLY A 262 -1.46 23.44 -2.38
C GLY A 262 -2.68 23.17 -3.22
N PHE A 263 -2.44 22.97 -4.51
CA PHE A 263 -3.44 22.54 -5.46
C PHE A 263 -2.88 21.54 -6.46
N MET A 264 -3.79 20.81 -7.11
CA MET A 264 -3.47 19.88 -8.18
C MET A 264 -4.39 20.07 -9.38
N CYS A 265 -3.88 19.69 -10.55
CA CYS A 265 -4.66 19.61 -11.77
C CYS A 265 -4.28 18.32 -12.52
N SER A 266 -5.27 17.49 -12.84
CA SER A 266 -5.05 16.29 -13.65
C SER A 266 -4.56 16.65 -15.04
N HIS A 267 -3.64 15.87 -15.61
CA HIS A 267 -3.20 16.07 -16.99
C HIS A 267 -4.33 15.88 -18.01
N LYS A 268 -5.39 15.15 -17.63
CA LYS A 268 -6.62 14.98 -18.42
C LYS A 268 -7.51 16.22 -18.42
N HIS A 269 -7.29 17.15 -17.49
CA HIS A 269 -8.06 18.39 -17.40
C HIS A 269 -7.79 19.28 -18.63
N PRO A 270 -8.82 19.87 -19.29
CA PRO A 270 -8.64 20.71 -20.49
C PRO A 270 -7.66 21.86 -20.30
N SER A 271 -7.62 22.41 -19.09
CA SER A 271 -6.74 23.51 -18.69
C SER A 271 -5.34 23.08 -18.22
N SER A 272 -4.98 21.80 -18.26
CA SER A 272 -3.72 21.30 -17.64
C SER A 272 -2.45 21.93 -18.22
N GLU A 273 -2.43 22.22 -19.52
CA GLU A 273 -1.32 22.94 -20.17
C GLU A 273 -1.29 24.42 -19.77
N GLY A 274 -2.48 25.03 -19.64
CA GLY A 274 -2.61 26.40 -19.15
C GLY A 274 -2.13 26.54 -17.70
N VAL A 275 -2.46 25.58 -16.83
CA VAL A 275 -1.94 25.52 -15.46
C VAL A 275 -0.42 25.46 -15.47
N ARG A 276 0.16 24.48 -16.16
CA ARG A 276 1.62 24.29 -16.22
C ARG A 276 2.38 25.50 -16.78
N SER A 277 1.76 26.23 -17.71
CA SER A 277 2.39 27.40 -18.34
C SER A 277 2.28 28.69 -17.54
N ASN A 278 1.28 28.79 -16.66
CA ASN A 278 0.98 30.04 -15.91
C ASN A 278 1.36 29.96 -14.43
N VAL A 279 1.60 28.76 -13.90
CA VAL A 279 2.04 28.57 -12.52
C VAL A 279 3.56 28.71 -12.48
N GLU A 280 4.03 29.62 -11.63
CA GLU A 280 5.45 29.83 -11.34
C GLU A 280 5.94 28.73 -10.38
N ALA A 281 6.26 27.55 -10.93
CA ALA A 281 6.62 26.34 -10.19
C ALA A 281 7.73 26.54 -9.15
N GLU A 282 8.70 27.42 -9.45
CA GLU A 282 9.83 27.77 -8.58
C GLU A 282 9.44 28.48 -7.28
N LYS A 283 8.20 28.94 -7.15
CA LYS A 283 7.69 29.53 -5.90
C LYS A 283 7.28 28.48 -4.88
N PHE A 284 6.96 27.27 -5.32
CA PHE A 284 6.47 26.21 -4.46
C PHE A 284 7.65 25.46 -3.84
N ASP A 285 7.47 25.00 -2.60
CA ASP A 285 8.48 24.21 -1.92
C ASP A 285 8.62 22.82 -2.57
N TYR A 286 7.53 22.33 -3.14
CA TYR A 286 7.48 21.05 -3.84
C TYR A 286 6.55 21.09 -5.06
N THR A 287 7.02 20.44 -6.13
CA THR A 287 6.24 20.19 -7.35
C THR A 287 6.40 18.75 -7.79
N TYR A 288 5.30 18.11 -8.16
CA TYR A 288 5.30 16.73 -8.64
C TYR A 288 4.44 16.60 -9.90
N GLU A 289 4.98 15.92 -10.91
CA GLU A 289 4.36 15.74 -12.22
C GLU A 289 4.34 14.24 -12.55
N ASP A 290 3.14 13.67 -12.57
CA ASP A 290 2.90 12.28 -12.99
C ASP A 290 1.61 12.19 -13.81
N GLU A 291 0.52 11.59 -13.29
CA GLU A 291 -0.81 11.68 -13.94
C GLU A 291 -1.50 13.03 -13.67
N SER A 292 -0.91 13.85 -12.80
CA SER A 292 -1.38 15.17 -12.40
C SER A 292 -0.20 16.07 -12.05
N SER A 293 -0.42 17.36 -12.18
CA SER A 293 0.50 18.41 -11.75
C SER A 293 0.12 18.82 -10.33
N TRP A 294 1.06 18.75 -9.40
CA TRP A 294 0.92 19.14 -8.00
C TRP A 294 1.86 20.30 -7.66
N TYR A 295 1.32 21.29 -6.95
CA TYR A 295 2.06 22.46 -6.48
C TYR A 295 1.67 22.72 -5.03
N TRP A 296 2.62 22.61 -4.09
CA TRP A 296 2.33 22.93 -2.69
C TRP A 296 3.50 23.60 -1.96
N TYR A 297 3.12 24.38 -0.96
CA TYR A 297 3.99 24.90 0.07
C TYR A 297 3.96 23.96 1.26
N GLU A 298 5.09 23.78 1.93
CA GLU A 298 5.17 22.93 3.11
C GLU A 298 6.11 23.49 4.17
N LYS A 299 5.84 23.11 5.42
CA LYS A 299 6.72 23.43 6.56
C LYS A 299 6.69 22.31 7.58
N TYR A 300 7.82 22.02 8.21
CA TYR A 300 7.88 20.98 9.22
C TYR A 300 7.13 21.41 10.47
N LEU A 301 6.31 20.50 11.01
CA LEU A 301 5.60 20.78 12.25
C LEU A 301 6.58 20.98 13.41
N ALA A 302 7.75 20.33 13.33
CA ALA A 302 8.84 20.49 14.29
C ALA A 302 9.36 21.94 14.41
N ASP A 303 9.28 22.73 13.33
CA ASP A 303 9.73 24.13 13.34
C ASP A 303 8.88 25.02 14.25
N PHE A 304 7.66 24.58 14.55
CA PHE A 304 6.73 25.29 15.43
C PHE A 304 6.89 24.90 16.91
N ILE A 305 7.66 23.87 17.25
CA ILE A 305 7.76 23.37 18.64
C ILE A 305 8.24 24.45 19.61
N SER A 306 9.13 25.33 19.15
CA SER A 306 9.72 26.40 19.96
C SER A 306 8.88 27.68 20.03
N ALA A 307 7.76 27.76 19.29
CA ALA A 307 6.88 28.92 19.31
C ALA A 307 6.17 29.06 20.67
N GLU A 308 5.99 30.30 21.13
CA GLU A 308 5.26 30.62 22.36
C GLU A 308 3.78 30.23 22.23
N ASP A 309 3.17 30.53 21.08
CA ASP A 309 1.86 30.04 20.68
C ASP A 309 1.97 29.27 19.36
N GLN A 310 2.10 27.95 19.47
CA GLN A 310 2.25 27.07 18.30
C GLN A 310 1.02 27.11 17.40
N PHE A 311 -0.17 27.25 17.99
CA PHE A 311 -1.42 27.22 17.27
C PHE A 311 -1.55 28.46 16.39
N GLU A 312 -1.33 29.64 16.99
CA GLU A 312 -1.40 30.91 16.28
C GLU A 312 -0.41 30.97 15.11
N GLU A 313 0.82 30.49 15.32
CA GLU A 313 1.86 30.48 14.29
C GLU A 313 1.56 29.50 13.13
N ILE A 314 0.97 28.34 13.43
CA ILE A 314 0.50 27.40 12.40
C ILE A 314 -0.66 28.02 11.60
N SER A 315 -1.64 28.63 12.27
CA SER A 315 -2.77 29.27 11.60
C SER A 315 -2.31 30.45 10.73
N LYS A 316 -1.38 31.29 11.20
CA LYS A 316 -0.77 32.37 10.39
C LYS A 316 -0.09 31.82 9.14
N TRP A 317 0.67 30.74 9.29
CA TRP A 317 1.32 30.08 8.15
C TRP A 317 0.27 29.60 7.14
N PHE A 318 -0.76 28.86 7.59
CA PHE A 318 -1.83 28.41 6.69
C PHE A 318 -2.50 29.57 5.96
N VAL A 319 -2.87 30.65 6.66
CA VAL A 319 -3.50 31.83 6.04
C VAL A 319 -2.61 32.45 4.97
N GLN A 320 -1.34 32.69 5.28
CA GLN A 320 -0.38 33.26 4.35
C GLN A 320 -0.27 32.45 3.05
N TYR A 321 -0.24 31.12 3.15
CA TYR A 321 -0.05 30.27 1.98
C TYR A 321 -1.36 29.92 1.27
N ILE A 322 -2.50 30.00 1.94
CA ILE A 322 -3.82 30.03 1.30
C ILE A 322 -3.93 31.27 0.40
N ASP A 323 -3.55 32.45 0.90
CA ASP A 323 -3.56 33.69 0.11
C ASP A 323 -2.69 33.54 -1.15
N LYS A 324 -1.46 33.02 -1.01
CA LYS A 324 -0.56 32.79 -2.16
C LYS A 324 -1.12 31.80 -3.18
N VAL A 325 -1.75 30.71 -2.74
CA VAL A 325 -2.39 29.76 -3.66
C VAL A 325 -3.56 30.41 -4.38
N ASN A 326 -4.35 31.23 -3.69
CA ASN A 326 -5.43 32.00 -4.34
C ASN A 326 -4.88 32.93 -5.42
N GLU A 327 -3.81 33.68 -5.14
CA GLU A 327 -3.16 34.58 -6.11
C GLU A 327 -2.70 33.83 -7.38
N GLU A 328 -2.05 32.68 -7.23
CA GLU A 328 -1.60 31.88 -8.38
C GLU A 328 -2.79 31.28 -9.17
N LEU A 329 -3.85 30.84 -8.49
CA LEU A 329 -5.06 30.34 -9.17
C LEU A 329 -5.83 31.45 -9.89
N GLU A 330 -5.90 32.66 -9.34
CA GLU A 330 -6.51 33.80 -10.02
C GLU A 330 -5.79 34.15 -11.31
N LYS A 331 -4.45 34.09 -11.34
CA LYS A 331 -3.66 34.27 -12.58
C LYS A 331 -4.00 33.21 -13.62
N VAL A 332 -4.07 31.94 -13.21
CA VAL A 332 -4.42 30.82 -14.09
C VAL A 332 -5.84 31.00 -14.64
N LEU A 333 -6.81 31.33 -13.80
CA LEU A 333 -8.20 31.54 -14.22
C LEU A 333 -8.32 32.76 -15.16
N TYR A 334 -7.57 33.83 -14.89
CA TYR A 334 -7.52 34.99 -15.76
C TYR A 334 -6.93 34.65 -17.13
N SER A 335 -5.81 33.93 -17.20
CA SER A 335 -5.19 33.54 -18.46
C SER A 335 -6.10 32.63 -19.29
N LEU A 336 -6.77 31.67 -18.64
CA LEU A 336 -7.73 30.78 -19.28
C LEU A 336 -8.93 31.54 -19.86
N ASN A 337 -9.47 32.52 -19.14
CA ASN A 337 -10.56 33.37 -19.62
C ASN A 337 -10.15 34.29 -20.78
N VAL A 338 -8.91 34.81 -20.77
CA VAL A 338 -8.37 35.62 -21.88
C VAL A 338 -8.17 34.76 -23.13
N THR A 339 -7.74 33.50 -22.99
CA THR A 339 -7.64 32.55 -24.11
C THR A 339 -8.99 31.99 -24.57
N GLY A 340 -10.01 32.03 -23.71
CA GLY A 340 -11.34 31.43 -23.93
C GLY A 340 -12.38 32.32 -24.60
N ASN A 341 -12.05 33.56 -25.01
CA ASN A 341 -13.00 34.47 -25.63
C ASN A 341 -13.03 34.36 -27.17
N SER A 342 -13.56 33.26 -27.67
CA SER A 342 -14.44 33.30 -28.85
C SER A 342 -15.67 32.45 -28.57
N SER A 343 -16.79 33.13 -28.31
CA SER A 343 -18.14 32.58 -28.07
C SER A 343 -18.29 31.75 -26.79
N VAL A 344 -18.90 32.34 -25.77
CA VAL A 344 -20.35 32.23 -25.46
C VAL A 344 -20.56 32.88 -24.08
N LEU A 345 -21.12 34.08 -24.08
CA LEU A 345 -22.10 34.47 -23.07
C LEU A 345 -23.39 34.74 -23.87
N PRO A 346 -24.53 34.16 -23.46
CA PRO A 346 -25.46 34.95 -22.62
C PRO A 346 -26.44 34.09 -21.79
N PRO A 347 -27.44 34.69 -21.12
CA PRO A 347 -27.48 35.96 -20.37
C PRO A 347 -27.52 35.75 -18.85
#